data_AF-A0A382L9N6-F1
#
_entry.id   AF-A0A382L9N6-F1
#
_cell.length_a   1.000
_cell.length_b   1.000
_cell.length_c   1.000
_cell.angle_alpha   90.00
_cell.angle_beta   90.00
_cell.angle_gamma   90.00
#
_symmetry.space_group_name_H-M   'P 1'
#
loop_
_entity.id
_entity.type
_entity.pdbx_description
1 polymer ?
#
loop_
_entity_poly.entity_id
_entity_poly.type
_entity_poly.pdbx_seq_one_letter_code
_entity_poly.pdbx_strand_id
1 'polypeptide(L)' 'MNLFKSIKIIDSGKAIILSRKDGSRLRYHATWLRDNANDPKTRDKNNGQRLISIS' A
#
# COMPACT_ATOMS: atom_id res chain seq x y z
N MET A 1 7.67 -13.59 -11.66
CA MET A 1 8.93 -12.92 -11.25
C MET A 1 8.63 -12.00 -10.08
N ASN A 2 9.20 -12.21 -8.89
CA ASN A 2 8.99 -11.32 -7.75
C ASN A 2 9.87 -10.06 -7.92
N LEU A 3 9.22 -8.91 -8.16
CA LEU A 3 9.83 -7.58 -8.41
C LEU A 3 10.40 -6.94 -7.14
N PHE A 4 9.96 -7.40 -5.96
CA PHE A 4 10.25 -6.78 -4.68
C PHE A 4 11.42 -7.49 -3.97
N LYS A 5 12.21 -6.70 -3.24
CA LYS A 5 13.39 -7.17 -2.49
C LYS A 5 13.20 -7.06 -0.99
N SER A 6 12.78 -5.89 -0.50
CA SER A 6 12.56 -5.66 0.93
C SER A 6 11.63 -4.49 1.18
N ILE A 7 11.14 -4.37 2.41
CA ILE A 7 10.31 -3.28 2.88
C ILE A 7 10.88 -2.73 4.19
N LYS A 8 10.80 -1.40 4.38
CA LYS A 8 11.18 -0.74 5.63
C LYS A 8 10.10 0.25 6.06
N ILE A 9 9.71 0.20 7.33
CA ILE A 9 8.85 1.20 7.95
C ILE A 9 9.71 2.44 8.27
N ILE A 10 9.21 3.62 7.91
CA ILE A 10 9.88 4.91 8.11
C ILE A 10 8.92 5.93 8.74
N ASP A 11 9.43 7.11 9.09
CA ASP A 11 8.65 8.24 9.57
C ASP A 11 7.71 7.89 10.74
N SER A 12 8.21 7.07 11.68
CA SER A 12 7.44 6.58 12.83
C SER A 12 6.13 5.88 12.43
N GLY A 13 6.15 5.11 11.33
CA GLY A 13 4.99 4.37 10.84
C GLY A 13 4.13 5.12 9.83
N LYS A 14 4.45 6.38 9.52
CA LYS A 14 3.67 7.18 8.56
C LYS A 14 3.89 6.79 7.10
N ALA A 15 4.97 6.05 6.80
CA ALA A 15 5.25 5.58 5.45
C ALA A 15 6.10 4.29 5.45
N ILE A 16 6.16 3.65 4.29
CA ILE A 16 7.10 2.58 3.99
C ILE A 16 8.02 2.98 2.82
N ILE A 17 9.20 2.40 2.77
CA ILE A 17 10.01 2.30 1.55
C ILE A 17 9.99 0.86 1.07
N LEU A 18 9.55 0.65 -0.16
CA LEU A 18 9.59 -0.61 -0.88
C LEU A 18 10.82 -0.62 -1.81
N SER A 19 11.76 -1.50 -1.53
CA SER A 19 12.95 -1.70 -2.36
C SER A 19 12.67 -2.77 -3.41
N ARG A 20 12.95 -2.46 -4.67
CA ARG A 20 12.82 -3.38 -5.81
C ARG A 20 14.15 -4.04 -6.14
N LYS A 21 14.09 -5.16 -6.87
CA LYS A 21 15.30 -5.90 -7.27
C LYS A 21 16.20 -5.15 -8.26
N ASP A 22 15.62 -4.25 -9.04
CA ASP A 22 16.32 -3.35 -9.96
C ASP A 22 17.04 -2.18 -9.25
N GLY A 23 16.99 -2.12 -7.92
CA GLY A 23 17.61 -1.06 -7.11
C GLY A 23 16.74 0.19 -6.93
N SER A 24 15.63 0.30 -7.66
CA SER A 24 14.68 1.40 -7.47
C SER A 24 13.94 1.29 -6.13
N ARG A 25 13.50 2.43 -5.60
CA ARG A 25 12.80 2.54 -4.32
C ARG A 25 11.52 3.34 -4.48
N LEU A 26 10.44 2.84 -3.91
CA LEU A 26 9.13 3.49 -3.92
C LEU A 26 8.71 3.82 -2.48
N ARG A 27 8.16 5.01 -2.27
CA ARG A 27 7.59 5.44 -0.98
C ARG A 27 6.07 5.36 -1.05
N TYR A 28 5.47 4.75 -0.03
CA TYR A 28 4.01 4.75 0.15
C TYR A 28 3.66 5.29 1.53
N HIS A 29 2.74 6.25 1.58
CA HIS A 29 2.19 6.74 2.85
C HIS A 29 1.23 5.71 3.44
N ALA A 30 1.25 5.56 4.76
CA ALA A 30 0.42 4.59 5.47
C ALA A 30 -1.07 4.87 5.29
N THR A 31 -1.47 6.14 5.31
CA THR A 31 -2.85 6.58 5.04
C THR A 31 -3.31 6.16 3.65
N TRP A 32 -2.47 6.38 2.63
CA TRP A 32 -2.78 5.95 1.26
C TRP A 32 -2.93 4.43 1.14
N LEU A 33 -2.04 3.65 1.77
CA LEU A 33 -2.12 2.18 1.76
C LEU A 33 -3.39 1.68 2.43
N ARG A 34 -3.79 2.27 3.57
CA ARG A 34 -5.03 1.93 4.26
C ARG A 34 -6.25 2.24 3.39
N ASP A 35 -6.27 3.43 2.82
CA ASP A 35 -7.39 3.92 2.00
C ASP A 35 -7.62 3.11 0.73
N ASN A 36 -6.55 2.49 0.21
CA ASN A 36 -6.55 1.70 -1.02
C ASN A 36 -6.42 0.19 -0.78
N ALA A 37 -6.60 -0.27 0.45
CA ALA A 37 -6.53 -1.70 0.77
C ALA A 37 -7.51 -2.51 -0.09
N ASN A 38 -7.06 -3.66 -0.58
CA ASN A 38 -7.85 -4.54 -1.44
C ASN A 38 -8.57 -5.65 -0.65
N ASP A 39 -8.93 -5.37 0.59
CA ASP A 39 -9.66 -6.28 1.44
C ASP A 39 -11.18 -6.05 1.33
N PRO A 40 -12.02 -7.05 1.65
CA PRO A 40 -13.47 -6.97 1.45
C PRO A 40 -14.18 -5.90 2.30
N LYS A 41 -13.54 -5.37 3.35
CA LYS A 41 -14.10 -4.28 4.15
C LYS A 41 -13.75 -2.90 3.58
N THR A 42 -12.84 -2.84 2.60
CA THR A 42 -12.43 -1.60 1.93
C THR A 42 -12.93 -1.55 0.49
N ARG A 43 -13.00 -2.69 -0.21
CA ARG A 43 -13.50 -2.80 -1.59
C ARG A 43 -14.51 -3.92 -1.73
N ASP A 44 -15.59 -3.63 -2.46
CA ASP A 44 -16.58 -4.64 -2.85
C ASP A 44 -15.93 -5.69 -3.78
N LYS A 45 -16.18 -6.97 -3.50
CA LYS A 45 -15.56 -8.08 -4.25
C LYS A 45 -16.13 -8.25 -5.66
N ASN A 46 -17.37 -7.82 -5.90
CA ASN A 46 -18.09 -8.04 -7.16
C ASN A 46 -17.80 -6.93 -8.16
N ASN A 47 -17.68 -5.68 -7.71
CA ASN A 47 -17.52 -4.53 -8.60
C ASN A 47 -16.30 -3.63 -8.29
N GLY A 48 -15.54 -3.90 -7.22
CA GLY A 48 -14.35 -3.13 -6.86
C GLY A 48 -14.62 -1.73 -6.29
N GLN A 49 -15.88 -1.37 -6.05
CA GLN A 49 -16.27 -0.10 -5.44
C GLN A 49 -15.60 0.07 -4.08
N ARG A 50 -15.11 1.28 -3.80
CA ARG A 50 -14.57 1.63 -2.49
C ARG A 50 -15.73 1.78 -1.50
N LEU A 51 -15.68 1.04 -0.40
CA LEU A 51 -16.73 0.98 0.63
C LEU A 51 -16.53 1.99 1.77
N ILE A 52 -15.43 2.75 1.74
CA ILE A 52 -15.07 3.76 2.74
C ILE A 52 -14.95 5.14 2.09
N SER A 53 -15.27 6.20 2.85
CA SER A 53 -14.93 7.58 2.50
C SER A 53 -13.51 7.92 2.93
N ILE A 54 -12.98 9.04 2.43
CA ILE A 54 -11.73 9.61 2.97
C ILE A 54 -12.00 10.09 4.41
N SER A 55 -11.03 9.89 5.31
CA SER A 55 -11.06 10.42 6.68
C SER A 55 -10.42 11.81 6.75
#